data_AF-A0A842RQX9-F1
#
_entry.id   AF-A0A842RQX9-F1
#
_cell.length_a   1.000
_cell.length_b   1.000
_cell.length_c   1.000
_cell.angle_alpha   90.00
_cell.angle_beta   90.00
_cell.angle_gamma   90.00
#
_symmetry.space_group_name_H-M   'P 1'
#
loop_
_entity.id
_entity.type
_entity.pdbx_description
1 polymer ?
#
loop_
_entity_poly.entity_id
_entity_poly.type
_entity_poly.pdbx_seq_one_letter_code
_entity_poly.pdbx_strand_id
1 'polypeptide(L)' 'MEKLEYSDLPLGKGETESINTCLEYDNALLLIDEKKGRNLAKSLNINTLGTLGILLLIKKSGLRTIQELEIN' A
#
# COMPACT_ATOMS: atom_id res chain seq x y z
N MET A 1 11.29 5.33 -21.22
CA MET A 1 9.89 4.97 -20.97
C MET A 1 9.17 6.24 -20.58
N GLU A 2 8.02 6.50 -21.19
CA GLU A 2 7.17 7.64 -20.85
C GLU A 2 6.65 7.43 -19.42
N LYS A 3 6.79 8.44 -18.54
CA LYS A 3 6.27 8.38 -17.17
C LYS A 3 4.74 8.40 -17.25
N LEU A 4 4.08 7.30 -16.87
CA LEU A 4 2.63 7.32 -16.64
C LEU A 4 2.38 8.09 -15.32
N GLU A 5 1.98 9.34 -15.43
CA GLU A 5 1.40 10.08 -14.31
C GLU A 5 -0.12 9.98 -14.34
N TYR A 6 -0.70 9.47 -13.27
CA TYR A 6 -2.15 9.38 -13.13
C TYR A 6 -2.72 10.63 -12.46
N SER A 7 -2.73 11.77 -13.16
CA SER A 7 -3.17 13.07 -12.60
C SER A 7 -4.69 13.16 -12.35
N ASP A 8 -5.50 12.43 -13.12
CA ASP A 8 -6.97 12.59 -13.16
C ASP A 8 -7.73 11.44 -12.45
N LEU A 9 -7.09 10.75 -11.51
CA LEU A 9 -7.75 9.71 -10.74
C LEU A 9 -8.80 10.30 -9.79
N PRO A 10 -9.92 9.61 -9.54
CA PRO A 10 -10.91 10.00 -8.53
C PRO A 10 -10.42 9.67 -7.10
N LEU A 11 -9.13 9.92 -6.83
CA LEU A 11 -8.41 9.66 -5.59
C LEU A 11 -7.86 10.96 -5.01
N GLY A 12 -7.57 10.97 -3.71
CA GLY A 12 -6.90 12.09 -3.07
C GLY A 12 -5.45 12.23 -3.59
N LYS A 13 -4.91 13.45 -3.57
CA LYS A 13 -3.53 13.73 -4.04
C LYS A 13 -2.50 12.75 -3.45
N GLY A 14 -2.57 12.48 -2.15
CA GLY A 14 -1.62 11.58 -1.48
C GLY A 14 -1.75 10.11 -1.92
N GLU A 15 -2.95 9.65 -2.26
CA GLU A 15 -3.19 8.29 -2.76
C GLU A 15 -2.65 8.16 -4.19
N THR A 16 -2.93 9.15 -5.03
CA THR A 16 -2.40 9.26 -6.39
C THR A 16 -0.87 9.25 -6.38
N GLU A 17 -0.24 10.06 -5.53
CA GLU A 17 1.22 10.13 -5.42
C GLU A 17 1.83 8.83 -4.91
N SER A 18 1.18 8.16 -3.95
CA SER A 18 1.62 6.84 -3.46
C SER A 18 1.57 5.76 -4.54
N ILE A 19 0.53 5.76 -5.38
CA ILE A 19 0.40 4.85 -6.52
C ILE A 19 1.47 5.15 -7.58
N ASN A 20 1.63 6.42 -7.98
CA ASN A 20 2.66 6.82 -8.93
C ASN A 20 4.05 6.41 -8.44
N THR A 21 4.33 6.63 -7.15
CA THR A 21 5.59 6.20 -6.53
C THR A 21 5.79 4.70 -6.65
N CYS A 22 4.77 3.88 -6.37
CA CYS A 22 4.89 2.42 -6.50
C CYS A 22 5.19 1.96 -7.93
N LEU A 23 4.78 2.71 -8.96
CA LEU A 23 5.09 2.39 -10.36
C LEU A 23 6.54 2.68 -10.74
N GLU A 24 7.27 3.46 -9.94
CA GLU A 24 8.69 3.76 -10.19
C GLU A 24 9.64 2.66 -9.66
N TYR A 25 9.15 1.73 -8.83
CA TYR A 25 9.96 0.69 -8.21
C TYR A 25 9.42 -0.71 -8.52
N ASP A 26 10.32 -1.63 -8.85
CA ASP A 26 9.97 -3.04 -8.95
C ASP A 26 9.57 -3.60 -7.58
N ASN A 27 8.49 -4.39 -7.53
CA ASN A 27 7.98 -5.05 -6.32
C ASN A 27 7.58 -4.13 -5.16
N ALA A 28 7.16 -2.90 -5.43
CA ALA A 28 6.65 -2.00 -4.40
C ALA A 28 5.43 -2.61 -3.66
N LEU A 29 5.39 -2.41 -2.34
CA LEU A 29 4.23 -2.71 -1.50
C LEU A 29 3.51 -1.42 -1.13
N LEU A 30 2.30 -1.23 -1.64
CA LEU A 30 1.46 -0.09 -1.33
C LEU A 30 0.67 -0.32 -0.04
N LEU A 31 0.86 0.55 0.95
CA LEU A 31 0.01 0.60 2.14
C LEU A 31 -1.23 1.45 1.83
N ILE A 32 -2.41 0.83 1.82
CA ILE A 32 -3.66 1.54 1.49
C ILE A 32 -4.89 0.90 2.15
N ASP A 33 -5.70 1.72 2.82
CA ASP A 33 -6.98 1.29 3.42
C ASP A 33 -8.22 1.79 2.69
N GLU A 34 -8.07 2.72 1.75
CA GLU A 34 -9.17 3.20 0.92
C GLU A 34 -9.54 2.16 -0.16
N LYS A 35 -10.83 2.02 -0.46
CA LYS A 35 -11.35 0.95 -1.33
C LYS A 35 -11.10 1.23 -2.82
N LYS A 36 -11.34 2.45 -3.30
CA LYS A 36 -11.14 2.83 -4.71
C LYS A 36 -9.67 2.75 -5.12
N GLY A 37 -8.76 3.30 -4.33
CA GLY A 37 -7.32 3.26 -4.54
C GLY A 37 -6.78 1.84 -4.47
N ARG A 38 -7.27 1.00 -3.56
CA ARG A 38 -6.92 -0.43 -3.55
C ARG A 38 -7.38 -1.15 -4.82
N ASN A 39 -8.58 -0.86 -5.32
CA ASN A 39 -9.07 -1.46 -6.56
C ASN A 39 -8.22 -1.02 -7.76
N LEU A 40 -7.85 0.26 -7.82
CA LEU A 40 -6.95 0.77 -8.85
C LEU A 40 -5.57 0.12 -8.77
N ALA A 41 -4.95 0.10 -7.59
CA ALA A 41 -3.65 -0.53 -7.37
C ALA A 41 -3.64 -2.00 -7.84
N LYS A 42 -4.72 -2.75 -7.55
CA LYS A 42 -4.89 -4.12 -8.04
C LYS A 42 -4.98 -4.19 -9.57
N SER A 43 -5.70 -3.29 -10.22
CA SER A 43 -5.74 -3.25 -11.70
C SER A 43 -4.39 -2.91 -12.34
N LEU A 44 -3.51 -2.24 -11.58
CA LEU A 44 -2.14 -1.92 -11.98
C LEU A 44 -1.13 -3.00 -11.56
N ASN A 45 -1.59 -4.14 -11.01
CA ASN A 45 -0.74 -5.21 -10.47
C ASN A 45 0.21 -4.77 -9.34
N ILE A 46 -0.13 -3.71 -8.61
CA ILE A 46 0.62 -3.27 -7.43
C ILE A 46 0.20 -4.13 -6.23
N ASN A 47 1.18 -4.66 -5.51
CA ASN A 47 0.93 -5.37 -4.26
C ASN A 47 0.40 -4.40 -3.21
N THR A 48 -0.67 -4.78 -2.50
CA THR A 48 -1.28 -3.91 -1.48
C THR A 48 -1.36 -4.59 -0.12
N LEU A 49 -1.14 -3.83 0.94
CA LEU A 49 -1.43 -4.23 2.32
C LEU A 49 -2.24 -3.12 3.01
N GLY A 50 -3.28 -3.50 3.73
CA GLY A 50 -4.07 -2.58 4.58
C GLY A 50 -3.86 -2.86 6.06
N THR A 51 -4.44 -2.04 6.93
CA THR A 51 -4.35 -2.18 8.39
C THR A 51 -4.75 -3.58 8.86
N LEU A 52 -5.83 -4.16 8.31
CA LEU A 52 -6.25 -5.51 8.68
C LEU A 52 -5.21 -6.58 8.31
N GLY A 53 -4.53 -6.41 7.17
CA GLY A 53 -3.44 -7.29 6.75
C GLY A 53 -2.27 -7.20 7.72
N ILE A 54 -1.90 -6.00 8.15
CA ILE A 54 -0.87 -5.75 9.17
C ILE A 54 -1.24 -6.44 10.49
N LEU A 55 -2.47 -6.25 10.98
CA LEU A 55 -2.95 -6.89 12.21
C LEU A 55 -2.94 -8.42 12.11
N LEU A 56 -3.28 -8.97 10.95
CA LEU A 56 -3.22 -10.41 10.71
C LEU A 56 -1.78 -10.93 10.73
N LEU A 57 -0.82 -10.18 10.16
CA LEU A 57 0.60 -10.53 10.22
C LEU A 57 1.11 -10.52 11.66
N ILE A 58 0.82 -9.47 12.43
CA ILE A 58 1.17 -9.36 13.85
C ILE A 58 0.63 -10.56 14.63
N LYS A 59 -0.66 -10.89 14.46
CA LYS A 59 -1.29 -12.04 15.12
C LYS A 59 -0.61 -13.35 14.74
N LYS A 60 -0.28 -13.55 13.46
CA LYS A 60 0.40 -14.77 12.98
C LYS A 60 1.84 -14.88 13.48
N SER A 61 2.50 -13.76 13.74
CA SER A 61 3.86 -13.70 14.29
C SER A 61 3.92 -13.89 15.81
N GLY A 62 2.77 -14.07 16.49
CA GLY A 62 2.72 -14.26 17.94
C GLY A 62 2.95 -12.99 18.76
N LEU A 63 3.00 -11.83 18.10
CA LEU A 63 3.12 -10.51 18.72
C LEU A 63 1.76 -10.12 19.30
N ARG A 64 1.72 -9.79 20.58
CA ARG A 64 0.50 -9.56 21.38
C ARG A 64 0.45 -8.17 22.01
N THR A 65 1.58 -7.48 22.08
CA THR A 65 1.74 -6.20 22.77
C THR A 65 2.58 -5.24 21.94
N ILE A 66 2.49 -3.95 22.25
CA ILE A 66 3.26 -2.91 21.56
C ILE A 66 4.76 -3.05 21.87
N GLN A 67 5.11 -3.50 23.08
CA GLN A 67 6.50 -3.72 23.50
C GLN A 67 7.22 -4.79 22.67
N GLU A 68 6.47 -5.74 22.10
CA GLU A 68 7.04 -6.78 21.24
C GLU A 68 7.26 -6.29 19.80
N LEU A 69 6.78 -5.10 19.41
CA LEU A 69 6.96 -4.52 18.07
C LEU A 69 8.30 -3.79 17.86
N GLU A 70 9.22 -3.84 18.83
CA GLU A 70 10.53 -3.19 18.69
C GLU A 70 11.27 -3.74 17.46
N ILE A 71 11.44 -2.88 16.46
CA ILE A 71 12.23 -3.15 15.25
C ILE A 71 13.69 -2.88 15.64
N ASN A 72 14.46 -3.95 15.85
CA ASN A 72 15.92 -3.89 15.94
C ASN A 72 16.54 -3.59 14.56
#